data_AF-A0A392LYQ1-F1
#
_entry.id   AF-A0A392LYQ1-F1
#
_cell.length_a   1.000
_cell.length_b   1.000
_cell.length_c   1.000
_cell.angle_alpha   90.00
_cell.angle_beta   90.00
_cell.angle_gamma   90.00
#
_symmetry.space_group_name_H-M   'P 1'
#
loop_
_entity.id
_entity.type
_entity.pdbx_description
1 polymer ?
#
loop_
_entity_poly.entity_id
_entity_poly.type
_entity_poly.pdbx_seq_one_letter_code
_entity_poly.pdbx_strand_id
1 'polypeptide(L)'
;MPDHYLDKAIKTGLFDYVLVQFYNNPPCQYNLANGDATLLLQSWNAWTSLVLPNNTVFMGLPTSPSAAPSGGYIPPNDVITKVLPHIKKTSNYGGIMLWDRFNDVGNNYSNQIKGKPKIKSLRLGHGRAKECHGRESVWKHHHGRASASHGHGSPC
;
A
#
# COMPACT_ATOMS: atom_id res chain seq x y z
N MET A 1 -4.87 -9.53 11.01
CA MET A 1 -4.17 -10.22 12.06
C MET A 1 -3.00 -10.85 11.36
N PRO A 2 -1.80 -10.26 11.53
CA PRO A 2 -0.59 -10.78 10.92
C PRO A 2 -0.54 -12.29 11.10
N ASP A 3 -0.12 -13.03 10.07
CA ASP A 3 0.11 -14.45 10.27
C ASP A 3 1.10 -14.68 11.43
N HIS A 4 1.03 -15.87 12.03
CA HIS A 4 1.86 -16.26 13.17
C HIS A 4 3.38 -16.08 12.91
N TYR A 5 3.83 -16.00 11.66
CA TYR A 5 5.23 -15.78 11.29
C TYR A 5 5.60 -14.29 11.28
N LEU A 6 4.69 -13.40 10.86
CA LEU A 6 4.83 -11.95 10.94
C LEU A 6 4.69 -11.43 12.38
N ASP A 7 3.84 -12.03 13.21
CA ASP A 7 3.63 -11.59 14.60
C ASP A 7 4.89 -11.71 15.47
N LYS A 8 5.65 -12.82 15.35
CA LYS A 8 6.95 -12.96 16.03
C LYS A 8 8.01 -12.02 15.47
N ALA A 9 7.99 -11.79 14.16
CA ALA A 9 8.99 -10.97 13.48
C ALA A 9 8.80 -9.47 13.79
N ILE A 10 7.56 -8.98 13.80
CA ILE A 10 7.19 -7.59 14.15
C ILE A 10 7.59 -7.26 15.60
N LYS A 11 7.43 -8.23 16.52
CA LYS A 11 7.79 -8.07 17.94
C LYS A 11 9.28 -8.06 18.23
N THR A 12 10.14 -8.44 17.28
CA THR A 12 11.61 -8.46 17.48
C THR A 12 12.28 -7.11 17.31
N GLY A 13 11.57 -6.08 16.81
CA GLY A 13 12.15 -4.75 16.55
C GLY A 13 13.12 -4.70 15.36
N LEU A 14 13.17 -5.74 14.52
CA LEU A 14 14.10 -5.86 13.38
C LEU A 14 13.57 -5.30 12.04
N PHE A 15 12.38 -4.66 12.04
CA PHE A 15 11.77 -4.14 10.81
C PHE A 15 11.46 -2.65 10.95
N ASP A 16 12.25 -1.81 10.28
CA ASP A 16 11.96 -0.36 10.19
C ASP A 16 10.68 -0.09 9.39
N TYR A 17 10.34 -0.98 8.45
CA TYR A 17 9.24 -0.82 7.50
C TYR A 17 8.40 -2.10 7.33
N VAL A 18 7.08 -1.95 7.38
CA VAL A 18 6.08 -3.01 7.16
C VAL A 18 5.24 -2.64 5.95
N LEU A 19 5.26 -3.46 4.90
CA LEU A 19 4.49 -3.23 3.67
C LEU A 19 3.33 -4.24 3.61
N VAL A 20 2.12 -3.79 3.96
CA VAL A 20 0.94 -4.67 4.05
C VAL A 20 0.21 -4.68 2.72
N GLN A 21 -0.06 -5.86 2.17
CA GLN A 21 -0.82 -6.00 0.92
C GLN A 21 -2.32 -5.96 1.20
N PHE A 22 -3.02 -4.94 0.72
CA PHE A 22 -4.48 -4.75 0.90
C PHE A 22 -5.29 -5.09 -0.36
N TYR A 23 -4.85 -6.10 -1.09
CA TYR A 23 -5.47 -6.58 -2.33
C TYR A 23 -5.35 -8.09 -2.44
N ASN A 24 -6.14 -8.70 -3.32
CA ASN A 24 -6.35 -10.14 -3.41
C ASN A 24 -6.81 -10.79 -2.09
N ASN A 25 -7.46 -10.03 -1.21
CA ASN A 25 -7.93 -10.45 0.10
C ASN A 25 -9.28 -9.77 0.43
N PRO A 26 -10.42 -10.31 -0.04
CA PRO A 26 -11.75 -9.69 0.09
C PRO A 26 -12.13 -9.17 1.49
N PRO A 27 -11.82 -9.88 2.59
CA PRO A 27 -12.10 -9.40 3.94
C PRO A 27 -11.38 -8.09 4.34
N CYS A 28 -10.25 -7.75 3.70
CA CYS A 28 -9.38 -6.65 4.13
C CYS A 28 -9.13 -5.61 3.03
N GLN A 29 -9.82 -5.69 1.89
CA GLN A 29 -9.54 -4.85 0.72
C GLN A 29 -10.67 -3.87 0.43
N TYR A 30 -10.40 -2.95 -0.48
CA TYR A 30 -11.42 -2.06 -1.03
C TYR A 30 -12.40 -2.82 -1.91
N ASN A 31 -13.69 -2.53 -1.75
CA ASN A 31 -14.74 -3.12 -2.57
C ASN A 31 -15.05 -2.20 -3.76
N LEU A 32 -14.55 -2.59 -4.94
CA LEU A 32 -14.75 -1.85 -6.17
C LEU A 32 -16.22 -1.86 -6.66
N ALA A 33 -16.99 -2.90 -6.34
CA ALA A 33 -18.35 -3.06 -6.85
C ALA A 33 -19.32 -1.99 -6.30
N ASN A 34 -19.09 -1.51 -5.09
CA ASN A 34 -19.90 -0.49 -4.43
C ASN A 34 -19.08 0.78 -4.05
N GLY A 35 -17.79 0.81 -4.37
CA GLY A 35 -16.89 1.92 -4.05
C GLY A 35 -16.64 2.09 -2.55
N ASP A 36 -16.64 1.01 -1.78
CA ASP A 36 -16.56 1.02 -0.31
C ASP A 36 -15.14 0.74 0.20
N ALA A 37 -14.65 1.61 1.09
CA ALA A 37 -13.35 1.51 1.73
C ALA A 37 -13.42 1.01 3.20
N THR A 38 -14.60 0.66 3.70
CA THR A 38 -14.82 0.35 5.13
C THR A 38 -13.92 -0.79 5.63
N LEU A 39 -13.92 -1.94 4.95
CA LEU A 39 -13.10 -3.10 5.35
C LEU A 39 -11.59 -2.82 5.25
N LEU A 40 -11.18 -2.11 4.19
CA LEU A 40 -9.81 -1.64 4.03
C LEU A 40 -9.35 -0.78 5.21
N LEU A 41 -10.14 0.23 5.58
CA LEU A 41 -9.77 1.18 6.64
C LEU A 41 -9.84 0.56 8.03
N GLN A 42 -10.77 -0.38 8.26
CA GLN A 42 -10.79 -1.19 9.48
C GLN A 42 -9.53 -2.04 9.61
N SER A 43 -9.14 -2.72 8.53
CA SER A 43 -7.91 -3.51 8.50
C SER A 43 -6.66 -2.63 8.68
N TRP A 44 -6.60 -1.46 8.05
CA TRP A 44 -5.54 -0.48 8.27
C TRP A 44 -5.38 -0.13 9.76
N ASN A 45 -6.47 0.23 10.43
CA ASN A 45 -6.44 0.58 11.86
C ASN A 45 -5.93 -0.57 12.73
N ALA A 46 -6.34 -1.81 12.42
CA ALA A 46 -5.88 -2.99 13.13
C ALA A 46 -4.37 -3.20 12.95
N TRP A 47 -3.87 -3.10 11.72
CA TRP A 47 -2.44 -3.20 11.43
C TRP A 47 -1.62 -2.12 12.12
N THR A 48 -2.02 -0.85 12.03
CA THR A 48 -1.28 0.26 12.63
C THR A 48 -1.28 0.21 14.17
N SER A 49 -2.29 -0.41 14.78
CA SER A 49 -2.35 -0.59 16.24
C SER A 49 -1.52 -1.76 16.75
N LEU A 50 -1.28 -2.79 15.91
CA LEU A 50 -0.47 -3.96 16.26
C LEU A 50 1.02 -3.74 16.05
N VAL A 51 1.40 -2.89 15.10
CA VAL A 51 2.79 -2.59 14.80
C VAL A 51 3.36 -1.64 15.86
N LEU A 52 4.56 -1.96 16.37
CA LEU A 52 5.23 -1.17 17.40
C LEU A 52 5.46 0.29 16.95
N PRO A 53 5.42 1.28 17.88
CA PRO A 53 5.50 2.70 17.52
C PRO A 53 6.77 3.14 16.78
N ASN A 54 7.85 2.37 16.87
CA ASN A 54 9.12 2.64 16.20
C ASN A 54 9.17 2.13 14.74
N ASN A 55 8.17 1.36 14.32
CA ASN A 55 8.11 0.76 13.00
C ASN A 55 7.11 1.53 12.12
N THR A 56 7.42 1.66 10.84
CA THR A 56 6.62 2.43 9.89
C THR A 56 5.79 1.49 9.01
N VAL A 57 4.51 1.79 8.79
CA VAL A 57 3.56 0.95 8.02
C VAL A 57 3.21 1.61 6.67
N PHE A 58 3.27 0.81 5.61
CA PHE A 58 2.89 1.20 4.25
C PHE A 58 1.67 0.40 3.78
N MET A 59 0.72 1.09 3.15
CA MET A 59 -0.43 0.48 2.50
C MET A 59 -0.06 0.03 1.08
N GLY A 60 0.00 -1.27 0.83
CA GLY A 60 0.21 -1.86 -0.49
C GLY A 60 -1.08 -1.88 -1.30
N LEU A 61 -1.09 -1.21 -2.45
CA LEU A 61 -2.22 -1.13 -3.38
C LEU A 61 -1.83 -1.61 -4.78
N PRO A 62 -2.75 -2.25 -5.53
CA PRO A 62 -2.50 -2.62 -6.90
C PRO A 62 -2.75 -1.40 -7.82
N THR A 63 -1.96 -1.27 -8.88
CA THR A 63 -1.99 -0.12 -9.79
C THR A 63 -2.91 -0.33 -10.99
N SER A 64 -3.54 -1.49 -11.08
CA SER A 64 -4.57 -1.82 -12.07
C SER A 64 -5.46 -2.96 -11.56
N PRO A 65 -6.68 -3.13 -12.09
CA PRO A 65 -7.50 -4.31 -11.81
C PRO A 65 -6.80 -5.63 -12.22
N SER A 66 -6.02 -5.63 -13.29
CA SER A 66 -5.30 -6.82 -13.75
C SER A 66 -4.13 -7.21 -12.84
N ALA A 67 -3.55 -6.27 -12.10
CA ALA A 67 -2.50 -6.54 -11.12
C ALA A 67 -3.03 -7.24 -9.85
N ALA A 68 -4.35 -7.24 -9.63
CA ALA A 68 -5.00 -7.93 -8.52
C ALA A 68 -6.30 -8.61 -8.99
N PRO A 69 -6.20 -9.79 -9.63
CA PRO A 69 -7.35 -10.49 -10.19
C PRO A 69 -8.45 -10.83 -9.18
N SER A 70 -8.09 -10.98 -7.89
CA SER A 70 -9.03 -11.25 -6.79
C SER A 70 -9.56 -9.97 -6.12
N GLY A 71 -9.29 -8.80 -6.70
CA GLY A 71 -9.80 -7.50 -6.28
C GLY A 71 -8.86 -6.69 -5.38
N GLY A 72 -9.36 -5.54 -4.91
CA GLY A 72 -8.59 -4.59 -4.09
C GLY A 72 -8.01 -3.40 -4.86
N TYR A 73 -8.24 -3.32 -6.18
CA TYR A 73 -7.96 -2.09 -6.94
C TYR A 73 -8.84 -0.94 -6.47
N ILE A 74 -8.20 0.19 -6.18
CA ILE A 74 -8.84 1.41 -5.75
C ILE A 74 -8.70 2.45 -6.86
N PRO A 75 -9.79 3.07 -7.35
CA PRO A 75 -9.67 4.20 -8.28
C PRO A 75 -8.85 5.33 -7.64
N PRO A 76 -7.98 6.04 -8.38
CA PRO A 76 -7.14 7.10 -7.83
C PRO A 76 -7.93 8.20 -7.07
N ASN A 77 -9.12 8.56 -7.56
CA ASN A 77 -9.97 9.53 -6.88
C ASN A 77 -10.41 9.05 -5.49
N ASP A 78 -10.71 7.76 -5.34
CA ASP A 78 -11.12 7.17 -4.07
C ASP A 78 -9.93 7.01 -3.12
N VAL A 79 -8.73 6.74 -3.64
CA VAL A 79 -7.50 6.85 -2.85
C VAL A 79 -7.37 8.25 -2.26
N ILE A 80 -7.56 9.30 -3.07
CA ILE A 80 -7.41 10.69 -2.63
C ILE A 80 -8.51 11.12 -1.65
N THR A 81 -9.76 10.74 -1.91
CA THR A 81 -10.92 11.29 -1.19
C THR A 81 -11.37 10.44 -0.01
N LYS A 82 -11.19 9.11 -0.06
CA LYS A 82 -11.66 8.18 0.98
C LYS A 82 -10.51 7.60 1.80
N VAL A 83 -9.39 7.25 1.17
CA VAL A 83 -8.31 6.48 1.83
C VAL A 83 -7.27 7.39 2.48
N LEU A 84 -6.63 8.27 1.72
CA LEU A 84 -5.54 9.14 2.20
C LEU A 84 -5.93 10.01 3.41
N PRO A 85 -7.14 10.61 3.48
CA PRO A 85 -7.53 11.41 4.65
C PRO A 85 -7.64 10.60 5.94
N HIS A 86 -7.86 9.28 5.84
CA HIS A 86 -7.93 8.39 6.99
C HIS A 86 -6.55 7.89 7.40
N ILE A 87 -5.79 7.30 6.46
CA ILE A 87 -4.53 6.62 6.79
C ILE A 87 -3.42 7.59 7.19
N LYS A 88 -3.42 8.84 6.70
CA LYS A 88 -2.44 9.86 7.11
C LYS A 88 -2.56 10.29 8.58
N LYS A 89 -3.64 9.93 9.27
CA LYS A 89 -3.86 10.26 10.68
C LYS A 89 -3.16 9.30 11.64
N THR A 90 -2.72 8.13 11.16
CA THR A 90 -2.03 7.15 12.01
C THR A 90 -0.56 7.55 12.18
N SER A 91 -0.04 7.51 13.41
CA SER A 91 1.29 8.01 13.76
C SER A 91 2.45 7.29 13.08
N ASN A 92 2.27 6.01 12.73
CA ASN A 92 3.24 5.17 12.03
C ASN A 92 2.97 5.07 10.52
N TYR A 93 2.22 6.00 9.92
CA TYR A 93 2.00 6.03 8.47
C TYR A 93 3.30 6.36 7.71
N GLY A 94 3.74 5.43 6.86
CA GLY A 94 4.92 5.59 6.01
C GLY A 94 4.62 6.01 4.57
N GLY A 95 3.44 5.68 4.06
CA GLY A 95 3.12 5.88 2.66
C GLY A 95 2.22 4.80 2.06
N ILE A 96 2.12 4.85 0.73
CA ILE A 96 1.52 3.80 -0.08
C ILE A 96 2.64 3.12 -0.88
N MET A 97 2.64 1.79 -0.87
CA MET A 97 3.43 0.97 -1.78
C MET A 97 2.56 0.55 -2.96
N LEU A 98 3.10 0.59 -4.17
CA LEU A 98 2.35 0.33 -5.40
C LEU A 98 2.82 -0.96 -6.06
N TRP A 99 1.87 -1.86 -6.31
CA TRP A 99 2.07 -3.12 -7.02
C TRP A 99 1.38 -3.06 -8.39
N ASP A 100 2.08 -3.07 -9.52
CA ASP A 100 3.51 -3.14 -9.73
C ASP A 100 3.95 -2.00 -10.64
N ARG A 101 5.26 -1.87 -10.85
CA ARG A 101 5.80 -0.81 -11.71
C ARG A 101 5.32 -0.91 -13.16
N PHE A 102 5.13 -2.11 -13.68
CA PHE A 102 4.72 -2.34 -15.06
C PHE A 102 3.31 -1.77 -15.31
N ASN A 103 2.38 -2.12 -14.43
CA ASN A 103 1.02 -1.61 -14.45
C ASN A 103 0.97 -0.13 -14.08
N ASP A 104 1.81 0.37 -13.16
CA ASP A 104 1.88 1.80 -12.82
C ASP A 104 2.25 2.67 -14.03
N VAL A 105 3.26 2.25 -14.80
CA VAL A 105 3.69 2.97 -16.00
C VAL A 105 2.59 2.96 -17.06
N GLY A 106 1.96 1.81 -17.30
CA GLY A 106 0.88 1.69 -18.29
C GLY A 106 -0.38 2.47 -17.91
N ASN A 107 -0.72 2.53 -16.62
CA ASN A 107 -1.96 3.14 -16.13
C ASN A 107 -1.76 4.53 -15.53
N ASN A 108 -0.52 5.02 -15.46
CA ASN A 108 -0.15 6.30 -14.87
C ASN A 108 -0.68 6.49 -13.43
N TYR A 109 -0.77 5.41 -12.65
CA TYR A 109 -1.53 5.37 -11.39
C TYR A 109 -0.91 6.28 -10.32
N SER A 110 0.40 6.17 -10.13
CA SER A 110 1.17 6.93 -9.15
C SER A 110 1.10 8.44 -9.38
N ASN A 111 1.08 8.89 -10.62
CA ASN A 111 0.95 10.30 -10.97
C ASN A 111 -0.47 10.83 -10.69
N GLN A 112 -1.50 9.99 -10.86
CA GLN A 112 -2.87 10.37 -10.54
C GLN A 112 -3.08 10.59 -9.03
N ILE A 113 -2.37 9.85 -8.16
CA ILE A 113 -2.46 9.98 -6.70
C ILE A 113 -1.45 10.99 -6.10
N LYS A 114 -0.23 11.12 -6.66
CA LYS A 114 0.81 12.06 -6.18
C LYS A 114 0.44 13.53 -6.43
N GLY A 115 -0.41 13.78 -7.42
CA GLY A 115 -0.66 15.13 -7.95
C GLY A 115 -1.85 15.91 -7.37
N LYS A 116 -2.58 15.41 -6.36
CA LYS A 116 -3.77 16.11 -5.85
C LYS A 116 -3.69 16.35 -4.34
N PRO A 117 -3.20 17.53 -3.96
CA PRO A 117 -4.14 18.49 -3.37
C PRO A 117 -3.86 19.92 -3.84
N LYS A 118 -4.73 20.53 -4.68
CA LYS A 118 -5.03 21.98 -4.72
C LYS A 118 -6.37 22.22 -5.43
N ILE A 119 -7.43 22.56 -4.68
CA ILE A 119 -8.48 23.44 -5.23
C ILE A 119 -7.84 24.83 -5.32
N LYS A 120 -7.35 25.17 -6.51
CA LYS A 120 -7.29 26.48 -7.19
C LYS A 120 -6.29 26.36 -8.33
N SER A 121 -6.72 26.79 -9.51
CA SER A 121 -5.98 26.73 -10.77
C SER A 121 -4.66 27.48 -10.71
N LEU A 122 -3.59 26.88 -11.24
CA LEU A 122 -2.51 27.57 -11.92
C LEU A 122 -1.75 26.57 -12.81
N ARG A 123 -1.67 26.85 -14.12
CA ARG A 123 -0.85 26.08 -15.09
C ARG A 123 0.64 26.38 -14.84
N LEU A 124 1.54 25.41 -15.08
CA LEU A 124 2.82 25.56 -15.78
C LEU A 124 3.69 24.28 -15.72
N GLY A 125 4.29 23.91 -16.86
CA GLY A 125 5.67 23.40 -16.94
C GLY A 125 5.93 21.89 -16.98
N HIS A 126 6.48 21.42 -18.11
CA HIS A 126 6.94 20.06 -18.40
C HIS A 126 8.23 19.66 -17.62
N GLY A 127 8.37 18.38 -17.27
CA GLY A 127 9.65 17.82 -16.80
C GLY A 127 9.65 16.29 -16.66
N ARG A 128 10.39 15.60 -17.55
CA ARG A 128 10.59 14.14 -17.62
C ARG A 128 11.45 13.62 -16.46
N ALA A 129 11.13 12.43 -15.92
CA ALA A 129 12.07 11.64 -15.09
C ALA A 129 12.00 10.15 -15.49
N LYS A 130 13.20 9.56 -15.59
CA LYS A 130 13.52 8.29 -16.27
C LYS A 130 13.27 7.05 -15.41
N GLU A 131 13.16 5.91 -16.10
CA GLU A 131 13.04 4.54 -15.62
C GLU A 131 14.11 4.11 -14.60
N CYS A 132 13.66 3.37 -13.57
CA CYS A 132 14.44 2.35 -12.90
C CYS A 132 13.66 1.02 -12.99
N HIS A 133 14.34 -0.03 -13.45
CA HIS A 133 13.82 -1.38 -13.71
C HIS A 133 13.31 -2.08 -12.45
N GLY A 134 12.22 -2.84 -12.61
CA GLY A 134 11.50 -3.51 -11.53
C GLY A 134 12.06 -4.87 -11.09
N ARG A 135 11.56 -5.32 -9.93
CA ARG A 135 11.19 -6.71 -9.60
C ARG A 135 10.49 -6.76 -8.23
N GLU A 136 9.78 -7.85 -8.03
CA GLU A 136 8.65 -8.13 -7.14
C GLU A 136 8.93 -8.22 -5.62
N SER A 137 7.88 -8.50 -4.83
CA SER A 137 7.87 -9.11 -3.47
C SER A 137 8.10 -8.21 -2.23
N VAL A 138 7.55 -8.61 -1.08
CA VAL A 138 7.77 -7.96 0.23
C VAL A 138 9.26 -8.06 0.62
N TRP A 139 9.90 -6.92 0.87
CA TRP A 139 11.35 -6.83 1.08
C TRP A 139 11.74 -6.85 2.56
N LYS A 140 12.56 -7.83 2.96
CA LYS A 140 13.47 -7.75 4.13
C LYS A 140 14.75 -7.02 3.71
N HIS A 141 15.14 -5.97 4.44
CA HIS A 141 16.50 -5.40 4.32
C HIS A 141 17.30 -5.75 5.58
N HIS A 142 18.14 -6.79 5.49
CA HIS A 142 19.35 -6.89 6.30
C HIS A 142 20.49 -6.32 5.46
N HIS A 143 21.49 -5.70 6.10
CA HIS A 143 22.77 -5.35 5.47
C HIS A 143 23.24 -6.46 4.51
N GLY A 144 23.01 -6.27 3.20
CA GLY A 144 23.55 -7.09 2.12
C GLY A 144 22.73 -8.28 1.58
N ARG A 145 21.52 -8.63 2.06
CA ARG A 145 20.71 -9.70 1.42
C ARG A 145 19.20 -9.57 1.60
N ALA A 146 18.48 -9.58 0.48
CA ALA A 146 17.02 -9.70 0.43
C ALA A 146 16.61 -11.18 0.39
N SER A 147 15.58 -11.57 1.14
CA SER A 147 14.98 -12.91 1.09
C SER A 147 13.46 -12.81 1.18
N ALA A 148 12.76 -13.46 0.26
CA ALA A 148 11.30 -13.51 0.22
C ALA A 148 10.78 -14.64 1.14
N SER A 149 9.76 -14.36 1.95
CA SER A 149 9.02 -15.37 2.71
C SER A 149 7.55 -15.36 2.31
N HIS A 150 7.03 -16.51 1.89
CA HIS A 150 5.62 -16.71 1.53
C HIS A 150 4.84 -17.16 2.78
N GLY A 151 4.03 -16.26 3.34
CA GLY A 151 3.05 -16.59 4.38
C GLY A 151 1.71 -16.98 3.76
N HIS A 152 1.06 -18.02 4.27
CA HIS A 152 -0.33 -18.34 3.93
C HIS A 152 -1.25 -17.18 4.38
N GLY A 153 -2.20 -16.81 3.52
CA GLY A 153 -3.04 -15.62 3.63
C GLY A 153 -3.55 -15.36 5.05
N SER A 154 -3.14 -14.23 5.61
CA SER A 154 -3.51 -13.81 6.96
C SER A 154 -4.98 -13.34 6.98
N PRO A 155 -5.78 -13.71 8.00
CA PRO A 155 -7.06 -13.03 8.26
C PRO A 155 -6.77 -11.58 8.63
N CYS A 156 -7.69 -10.65 8.40
CA CYS A 156 -7.59 -9.29 8.92
C CYS A 156 -7.51 -9.27 10.46
#